data_AF-A0A5N5D6K5-F1
#
_entry.id   AF-A0A5N5D6K5-F1
#
_cell.length_a   1.000
_cell.length_b   1.000
_cell.length_c   1.000
_cell.angle_alpha   90.00
_cell.angle_beta   90.00
_cell.angle_gamma   90.00
#
_symmetry.space_group_name_H-M   'P 1'
#
loop_
_entity.id
_entity.type
_entity.pdbx_description
1 polymer ?
#
loop_
_entity_poly.entity_id
_entity_poly.type
_entity_poly.pdbx_seq_one_letter_code
_entity_poly.pdbx_strand_id
1 'polypeptide(L)'
;MLRASAANVQTGEQPQFSLSYLNAHASPPNDPRFRLPPSFSDPPFSPDSWDKVPDYWNYGVWYFVATSSAILADWTNIQWEMTPLSLDNQSAPSVEGQEFFYFELLGVPVKLYGTTWPLAPDSYHSTLPGAGAVINNVWEFIAWGYDSKGVPYALLYETQAGPLPPSISLLSRSNSGVADDTYELLREGLRNLGNADLTQLADDLYHLPHNHNNDGEPFPTCGSTCKLNLLVDLPVNLSSLGLSL
;
A
#
# COMPACT_ATOMS: atom_id res chain seq x y z
N MET A 1 -22.13 13.30 2.82
CA MET A 1 -21.72 13.15 4.24
C MET A 1 -21.45 11.69 4.49
N LEU A 2 -20.18 11.30 4.50
CA LEU A 2 -19.73 9.94 4.82
C LEU A 2 -19.98 9.67 6.30
N ARG A 3 -20.78 8.65 6.62
CA ARG A 3 -20.73 7.97 7.93
C ARG A 3 -19.98 6.66 7.71
N ALA A 4 -18.66 6.73 7.62
CA ALA A 4 -17.87 5.54 7.89
C ALA A 4 -18.04 5.28 9.40
N SER A 5 -18.80 4.26 9.77
CA SER A 5 -18.80 3.83 11.18
C SER A 5 -17.42 3.24 11.46
N ALA A 6 -16.90 3.49 12.66
CA ALA A 6 -15.68 2.88 13.18
C ALA A 6 -15.63 1.34 13.01
N ALA A 7 -16.80 0.70 12.88
CA ALA A 7 -16.94 -0.75 12.69
C ALA A 7 -16.53 -1.25 11.30
N ASN A 8 -16.66 -0.44 10.24
CA ASN A 8 -16.31 -0.89 8.87
C ASN A 8 -14.79 -0.91 8.62
N VAL A 9 -14.02 -0.15 9.41
CA VAL A 9 -12.56 -0.07 9.28
C VAL A 9 -11.88 -1.35 9.81
N GLN A 10 -12.56 -2.14 10.64
CA GLN A 10 -12.04 -3.39 11.21
C GLN A 10 -12.31 -4.64 10.36
N THR A 11 -13.13 -4.55 9.32
CA THR A 11 -13.46 -5.71 8.45
C THR A 11 -12.72 -5.70 7.12
N GLY A 12 -11.94 -4.66 6.83
CA GLY A 12 -11.30 -4.45 5.53
C GLY A 12 -12.25 -3.96 4.43
N GLU A 13 -13.52 -3.73 4.73
CA GLU A 13 -14.49 -3.19 3.77
C GLU A 13 -14.26 -1.69 3.55
N GLN A 14 -14.32 -1.25 2.29
CA GLN A 14 -14.19 0.16 1.96
C GLN A 14 -15.35 0.99 2.55
N PRO A 15 -15.09 2.22 3.02
CA PRO A 15 -16.14 3.20 3.28
C PRO A 15 -17.02 3.39 2.03
N GLN A 16 -18.33 3.58 2.20
CA GLN A 16 -19.22 3.82 1.06
C GLN A 16 -19.01 5.22 0.49
N PHE A 17 -18.41 5.31 -0.71
CA PHE A 17 -18.19 6.56 -1.43
C PHE A 17 -19.36 6.92 -2.38
N SER A 18 -19.39 8.15 -2.89
CA SER A 18 -20.41 8.58 -3.86
C SER A 18 -20.16 7.97 -5.25
N LEU A 19 -21.20 7.38 -5.84
CA LEU A 19 -21.12 6.65 -7.12
C LEU A 19 -20.53 7.46 -8.28
N SER A 20 -20.81 8.76 -8.36
CA SER A 20 -20.34 9.61 -9.47
C SER A 20 -18.83 9.81 -9.47
N TYR A 21 -18.21 9.86 -8.29
CA TYR A 21 -16.77 9.98 -8.15
C TYR A 21 -16.09 8.65 -8.48
N LEU A 22 -16.65 7.52 -8.04
CA LEU A 22 -16.10 6.19 -8.35
C LEU A 22 -16.11 5.89 -9.85
N ASN A 23 -17.18 6.25 -10.57
CA ASN A 23 -17.30 5.98 -12.00
C ASN A 23 -16.23 6.69 -12.85
N ALA A 24 -15.76 7.87 -12.43
CA ALA A 24 -14.70 8.61 -13.14
C ALA A 24 -13.32 7.95 -13.02
N HIS A 25 -13.15 7.06 -12.04
CA HIS A 25 -11.93 6.33 -11.75
C HIS A 25 -12.07 4.81 -11.99
N ALA A 26 -13.14 4.38 -12.67
CA ALA A 26 -13.32 3.00 -13.10
C ALA A 26 -12.55 2.75 -14.40
N SER A 27 -11.60 1.82 -14.36
CA SER A 27 -10.62 1.60 -15.42
C SER A 27 -10.46 0.11 -15.70
N PRO A 28 -10.67 -0.35 -16.94
CA PRO A 28 -11.40 0.29 -18.05
C PRO A 28 -12.87 0.69 -17.73
N PRO A 29 -13.52 1.60 -18.50
CA PRO A 29 -13.11 2.16 -19.79
C PRO A 29 -12.36 3.49 -19.73
N ASN A 30 -12.16 4.06 -18.54
CA ASN A 30 -11.41 5.31 -18.39
C ASN A 30 -9.91 5.03 -18.26
N ASP A 31 -9.10 6.02 -18.63
CA ASP A 31 -7.67 6.00 -18.33
C ASP A 31 -7.44 6.33 -16.84
N PRO A 32 -6.61 5.55 -16.13
CA PRO A 32 -6.21 5.89 -14.78
C PRO A 32 -5.50 7.23 -14.78
N ARG A 33 -5.76 8.04 -13.75
CA ARG A 33 -4.97 9.24 -13.52
C ARG A 33 -3.68 8.87 -12.83
N PHE A 34 -2.58 9.38 -13.38
CA PHE A 34 -1.25 9.22 -12.82
C PHE A 34 -0.70 10.57 -12.37
N ARG A 35 0.18 10.54 -11.37
CA ARG A 35 1.10 11.65 -11.08
C ARG A 35 2.53 11.14 -10.92
N LEU A 36 3.48 12.03 -11.16
CA LEU A 36 4.85 11.79 -10.69
C LEU A 36 4.85 11.79 -9.14
N PRO A 37 5.77 11.04 -8.51
CA PRO A 37 6.02 11.18 -7.08
C PRO A 37 6.21 12.65 -6.70
N PRO A 38 5.60 13.13 -5.61
CA PRO A 38 5.66 14.53 -5.24
C PRO A 38 7.10 14.94 -4.91
N SER A 39 7.50 16.12 -5.36
CA SER A 39 8.67 16.77 -4.77
C SER A 39 8.26 17.25 -3.38
N PHE A 40 8.94 16.79 -2.32
CA PHE A 40 8.74 17.27 -0.94
C PHE A 40 9.30 18.69 -0.76
N SER A 41 8.73 19.65 -1.51
CA SER A 41 8.96 21.08 -1.37
C SER A 41 8.27 21.63 -0.12
N ASP A 42 8.63 22.86 0.28
CA ASP A 42 7.92 23.61 1.32
C ASP A 42 7.23 24.84 0.68
N PRO A 43 5.90 24.86 0.54
CA PRO A 43 4.95 23.82 0.95
C PRO A 43 4.94 22.60 0.01
N PRO A 44 4.47 21.42 0.46
CA PRO A 44 4.35 20.24 -0.38
C PRO A 44 3.38 20.49 -1.53
N PHE A 45 3.77 20.10 -2.74
CA PHE A 45 3.00 20.34 -3.96
C PHE A 45 2.43 19.04 -4.55
N SER A 46 1.16 19.08 -4.96
CA SER A 46 0.56 18.09 -5.85
C SER A 46 0.05 18.83 -7.08
N PRO A 47 0.23 18.29 -8.30
CA PRO A 47 -0.23 18.96 -9.51
C PRO A 47 -1.76 19.11 -9.50
N ASP A 48 -2.26 20.25 -10.01
CA ASP A 48 -3.71 20.54 -10.07
C ASP A 48 -4.51 19.49 -10.87
N SER A 49 -3.84 18.73 -11.74
CA SER A 49 -4.42 17.63 -12.51
C SER A 49 -4.65 16.34 -11.71
N TRP A 50 -4.07 16.25 -10.51
CA TRP A 50 -4.21 15.08 -9.64
C TRP A 50 -5.55 15.11 -8.91
N ASP A 51 -6.32 14.04 -9.07
CA ASP A 51 -7.47 13.81 -8.22
C ASP A 51 -6.98 13.16 -6.92
N LYS A 52 -7.11 13.90 -5.82
CA LYS A 52 -6.85 13.40 -4.47
C LYS A 52 -7.53 12.05 -4.27
N VAL A 53 -6.90 11.11 -3.56
CA VAL A 53 -7.58 9.87 -3.16
C VAL A 53 -8.82 10.17 -2.29
N PRO A 54 -9.85 9.31 -2.33
CA PRO A 54 -11.00 9.45 -1.43
C PRO A 54 -10.54 9.49 0.03
N ASP A 55 -11.22 10.28 0.87
CA ASP A 55 -10.89 10.29 2.31
C ASP A 55 -10.97 8.86 2.88
N TYR A 56 -9.95 8.47 3.65
CA TYR A 56 -9.82 7.14 4.24
C TYR A 56 -9.57 5.98 3.26
N TRP A 57 -9.20 6.26 2.00
CA TRP A 57 -8.89 5.24 0.99
C TRP A 57 -7.79 4.28 1.42
N ASN A 58 -6.83 4.76 2.20
CA ASN A 58 -5.72 3.95 2.70
C ASN A 58 -6.14 2.95 3.78
N TYR A 59 -7.26 3.17 4.49
CA TYR A 59 -7.67 2.31 5.62
C TYR A 59 -8.34 1.00 5.23
N GLY A 60 -8.25 0.01 6.11
CA GLY A 60 -8.63 -1.37 5.88
C GLY A 60 -7.52 -2.17 5.20
N VAL A 61 -7.91 -3.25 4.54
CA VAL A 61 -7.01 -4.29 4.05
C VAL A 61 -6.66 -4.09 2.59
N TRP A 62 -5.39 -4.22 2.25
CA TRP A 62 -4.86 -4.27 0.90
C TRP A 62 -4.01 -5.52 0.69
N TYR A 63 -4.09 -6.08 -0.51
CA TYR A 63 -3.25 -7.18 -0.98
C TYR A 63 -2.23 -6.62 -1.95
N PHE A 64 -0.95 -6.90 -1.74
CA PHE A 64 0.08 -6.55 -2.72
C PHE A 64 0.01 -7.57 -3.87
N VAL A 65 -0.24 -7.07 -5.08
CA VAL A 65 -0.48 -7.89 -6.28
C VAL A 65 0.77 -7.98 -7.14
N ALA A 66 1.49 -6.87 -7.25
CA ALA A 66 2.70 -6.76 -8.03
C ALA A 66 3.62 -5.69 -7.46
N THR A 67 4.92 -5.82 -7.69
CA THR A 67 5.91 -4.84 -7.24
C THR A 67 7.13 -4.85 -8.14
N SER A 68 7.91 -3.79 -8.11
CA SER A 68 9.26 -3.72 -8.70
C SER A 68 10.35 -3.91 -7.63
N SER A 69 9.98 -4.06 -6.35
CA SER A 69 10.92 -4.21 -5.25
C SER A 69 11.50 -5.62 -5.17
N ALA A 70 12.80 -5.77 -5.45
CA ALA A 70 13.48 -7.06 -5.36
C ALA A 70 13.45 -7.68 -3.94
N ILE A 71 13.25 -6.90 -2.88
CA ILE A 71 13.17 -7.40 -1.50
C ILE A 71 11.95 -8.28 -1.30
N LEU A 72 10.86 -7.97 -2.00
CA LEU A 72 9.58 -8.64 -1.85
C LEU A 72 9.48 -9.90 -2.74
N ALA A 73 10.52 -10.23 -3.51
CA ALA A 73 10.49 -11.33 -4.48
C ALA A 73 10.20 -12.70 -3.85
N ASP A 74 10.70 -12.93 -2.63
CA ASP A 74 10.54 -14.20 -1.91
C ASP A 74 9.37 -14.18 -0.91
N TRP A 75 8.58 -13.11 -0.90
CA TRP A 75 7.48 -12.93 0.05
C TRP A 75 6.18 -13.37 -0.61
N THR A 76 5.39 -14.18 0.09
CA THR A 76 4.08 -14.65 -0.38
C THR A 76 2.95 -14.11 0.48
N ASN A 77 1.75 -13.97 -0.10
CA ASN A 77 0.53 -13.55 0.61
C ASN A 77 0.69 -12.22 1.36
N ILE A 78 1.38 -11.25 0.75
CA ILE A 78 1.62 -9.95 1.39
C ILE A 78 0.30 -9.18 1.50
N GLN A 79 -0.07 -8.87 2.72
CA GLN A 79 -1.23 -8.09 3.08
C GLN A 79 -0.81 -6.92 3.96
N TRP A 80 -1.44 -5.77 3.72
CA TRP A 80 -1.23 -4.54 4.47
C TRP A 80 -2.57 -4.02 4.95
N GLU A 81 -2.75 -4.01 6.27
CA GLU A 81 -3.90 -3.41 6.91
C GLU A 81 -3.51 -2.08 7.53
N MET A 82 -4.29 -1.04 7.25
CA MET A 82 -4.16 0.23 7.95
C MET A 82 -5.41 0.53 8.78
N THR A 83 -5.20 0.99 10.00
CA THR A 83 -6.27 1.46 10.89
C THR A 83 -5.91 2.85 11.44
N PRO A 84 -6.88 3.73 11.70
CA PRO A 84 -6.61 5.03 12.32
C PRO A 84 -6.07 4.84 13.74
N LEU A 85 -5.13 5.69 14.16
CA LEU A 85 -4.54 5.62 15.50
C LEU A 85 -5.58 5.86 16.62
N SER A 86 -6.59 6.68 16.34
CA SER A 86 -7.73 6.92 17.23
C SER A 86 -9.02 7.06 16.44
N LEU A 87 -10.09 6.50 17.01
CA LEU A 87 -11.48 6.64 16.58
C LEU A 87 -12.30 7.48 17.57
N ASP A 88 -11.71 7.87 18.70
CA ASP A 88 -12.43 8.48 19.81
C ASP A 88 -12.57 10.00 19.64
N ASN A 89 -13.80 10.50 19.85
CA ASN A 89 -14.15 11.91 20.00
C ASN A 89 -13.96 12.85 18.79
N GLN A 90 -13.91 12.32 17.57
CA GLN A 90 -13.82 13.16 16.36
C GLN A 90 -14.94 12.82 15.37
N SER A 91 -15.41 13.82 14.61
CA SER A 91 -16.36 13.65 13.51
C SER A 91 -15.75 12.92 12.29
N ALA A 92 -14.47 12.55 12.37
CA ALA A 92 -13.63 11.95 11.34
C ALA A 92 -12.53 11.09 12.01
N PRO A 93 -12.15 9.92 11.46
CA PRO A 93 -10.94 9.20 11.85
C PRO A 93 -9.67 10.06 11.80
N SER A 94 -8.68 9.75 12.65
CA SER A 94 -7.34 10.36 12.53
C SER A 94 -6.76 10.14 11.13
N VAL A 95 -5.91 11.05 10.67
CA VAL A 95 -5.08 10.88 9.45
C VAL A 95 -3.81 10.08 9.73
N GLU A 96 -3.41 10.00 10.99
CA GLU A 96 -2.35 9.12 11.47
C GLU A 96 -2.91 7.72 11.68
N GLY A 97 -2.12 6.73 11.29
CA GLY A 97 -2.54 5.34 11.28
C GLY A 97 -1.56 4.41 11.99
N GLN A 98 -2.09 3.28 12.40
CA GLN A 98 -1.33 2.07 12.66
C GLN A 98 -1.39 1.21 11.41
N GLU A 99 -0.30 0.53 11.10
CA GLU A 99 -0.26 -0.42 10.00
C GLU A 99 0.23 -1.78 10.46
N PHE A 100 -0.34 -2.80 9.85
CA PHE A 100 -0.01 -4.20 10.07
C PHE A 100 0.32 -4.83 8.74
N PHE A 101 1.50 -5.43 8.66
CA PHE A 101 1.88 -6.26 7.52
C PHE A 101 1.78 -7.71 7.92
N TYR A 102 1.20 -8.51 7.05
CA TYR A 102 1.27 -9.97 7.13
C TYR A 102 1.86 -10.49 5.82
N PHE A 103 2.79 -11.42 5.91
CA PHE A 103 3.34 -12.11 4.75
C PHE A 103 3.95 -13.44 5.19
N GLU A 104 4.24 -14.31 4.24
CA GLU A 104 5.00 -15.53 4.44
C GLU A 104 6.39 -15.35 3.82
N LEU A 105 7.44 -15.58 4.60
CA LEU A 105 8.83 -15.61 4.14
C LEU A 105 9.36 -17.03 4.24
N LEU A 106 9.67 -17.66 3.11
CA LEU A 106 10.12 -19.06 3.06
C LEU A 106 9.16 -20.03 3.79
N GLY A 107 7.85 -19.77 3.68
CA GLY A 107 6.78 -20.55 4.34
C GLY A 107 6.58 -20.23 5.82
N VAL A 108 7.27 -19.23 6.37
CA VAL A 108 7.10 -18.79 7.76
C VAL A 108 6.21 -17.55 7.80
N PRO A 109 5.07 -17.57 8.52
CA PRO A 109 4.22 -16.40 8.66
C PRO A 109 4.91 -15.33 9.50
N VAL A 110 4.96 -14.12 8.96
CA VAL A 110 5.56 -12.94 9.55
C VAL A 110 4.49 -11.88 9.74
N LYS A 111 4.56 -11.18 10.88
CA LYS A 111 3.72 -10.02 11.18
C LYS A 111 4.61 -8.87 11.57
N LEU A 112 4.40 -7.72 10.96
CA LEU A 112 5.09 -6.49 11.32
C LEU A 112 4.08 -5.41 11.67
N TYR A 113 4.47 -4.55 12.59
CA TYR A 113 3.71 -3.40 13.03
C TYR A 113 4.45 -2.11 12.72
N GLY A 114 3.71 -1.12 12.25
CA GLY A 114 4.20 0.23 12.04
C GLY A 114 3.20 1.29 12.44
N THR A 115 3.65 2.52 12.29
CA THR A 115 2.83 3.72 12.38
C THR A 115 3.09 4.56 11.14
N THR A 116 2.03 5.15 10.62
CA THR A 116 2.07 6.01 9.44
C THR A 116 1.64 7.44 9.78
N TRP A 117 2.31 8.41 9.18
CA TRP A 117 2.10 9.84 9.42
C TRP A 117 1.99 10.57 8.08
N PRO A 118 1.03 11.48 7.90
CA PRO A 118 0.92 12.24 6.66
C PRO A 118 2.14 13.16 6.49
N LEU A 119 2.73 13.15 5.30
CA LEU A 119 3.87 14.00 4.94
C LEU A 119 3.45 15.10 3.96
N ALA A 120 2.60 14.75 2.99
CA ALA A 120 2.03 15.63 1.98
C ALA A 120 0.67 15.05 1.53
N PRO A 121 -0.12 15.73 0.68
CA PRO A 121 -1.31 15.12 0.10
C PRO A 121 -0.99 13.75 -0.54
N ASP A 122 -1.71 12.74 -0.07
CA ASP A 122 -1.64 11.34 -0.52
C ASP A 122 -0.24 10.72 -0.42
N SER A 123 0.56 11.20 0.55
CA SER A 123 1.95 10.80 0.77
C SER A 123 2.22 10.68 2.26
N TYR A 124 2.85 9.57 2.67
CA TYR A 124 2.91 9.18 4.07
C TYR A 124 4.27 8.61 4.41
N HIS A 125 4.71 8.86 5.64
CA HIS A 125 5.89 8.23 6.22
C HIS A 125 5.46 7.05 7.07
N SER A 126 5.91 5.85 6.71
CA SER A 126 5.79 4.62 7.50
C SER A 126 7.03 4.44 8.39
N THR A 127 6.79 4.15 9.67
CA THR A 127 7.84 3.86 10.64
C THR A 127 7.50 2.60 11.42
N LEU A 128 8.37 1.61 11.31
CA LEU A 128 8.36 0.36 12.03
C LEU A 128 9.52 0.33 13.03
N PRO A 129 9.29 -0.07 14.29
CA PRO A 129 10.34 -0.24 15.27
C PRO A 129 11.13 -1.55 15.03
N GLY A 130 12.19 -1.73 15.82
CA GLY A 130 12.93 -2.99 15.89
C GLY A 130 13.52 -3.41 14.55
N ALA A 131 13.40 -4.69 14.22
CA ALA A 131 13.90 -5.18 12.94
C ALA A 131 12.99 -4.86 11.75
N GLY A 132 11.74 -4.46 12.00
CA GLY A 132 10.85 -3.94 10.96
C GLY A 132 11.37 -2.63 10.36
N ALA A 133 12.28 -1.92 11.04
CA ALA A 133 12.84 -0.65 10.56
C ALA A 133 13.52 -0.76 9.18
N VAL A 134 13.89 -1.97 8.76
CA VAL A 134 14.50 -2.24 7.44
C VAL A 134 13.56 -1.97 6.27
N ILE A 135 12.24 -1.93 6.52
CA ILE A 135 11.22 -1.59 5.52
C ILE A 135 10.52 -0.27 5.82
N ASN A 136 11.11 0.59 6.66
CA ASN A 136 10.63 1.97 6.79
C ASN A 136 10.67 2.63 5.42
N ASN A 137 9.61 3.33 5.05
CA ASN A 137 9.55 4.01 3.77
C ASN A 137 8.70 5.28 3.85
N VAL A 138 8.88 6.11 2.83
CA VAL A 138 7.85 7.05 2.40
C VAL A 138 7.10 6.39 1.25
N TRP A 139 5.77 6.41 1.30
CA TRP A 139 4.94 5.88 0.22
C TRP A 139 3.90 6.89 -0.21
N GLU A 140 3.65 6.93 -1.52
CA GLU A 140 2.79 7.91 -2.16
C GLU A 140 1.85 7.23 -3.15
N PHE A 141 0.57 7.56 -3.11
CA PHE A 141 -0.33 7.17 -4.19
C PHE A 141 0.08 7.89 -5.48
N ILE A 142 0.39 7.14 -6.54
CA ILE A 142 0.68 7.68 -7.87
C ILE A 142 -0.37 7.31 -8.91
N ALA A 143 -1.23 6.34 -8.61
CA ALA A 143 -2.51 6.09 -9.27
C ALA A 143 -3.47 5.37 -8.30
N TRP A 144 -4.78 5.50 -8.52
CA TRP A 144 -5.82 4.80 -7.76
C TRP A 144 -7.10 4.72 -8.57
N GLY A 145 -7.99 3.80 -8.23
CA GLY A 145 -9.28 3.66 -8.90
C GLY A 145 -9.96 2.32 -8.63
N TYR A 146 -10.85 1.94 -9.53
CA TYR A 146 -11.51 0.64 -9.59
C TYR A 146 -11.15 -0.04 -10.90
N ASP A 147 -10.90 -1.34 -10.87
CA ASP A 147 -10.59 -2.13 -12.07
C ASP A 147 -11.85 -2.37 -12.94
N SER A 148 -11.72 -3.05 -14.08
CA SER A 148 -12.84 -3.39 -14.97
C SER A 148 -13.92 -4.28 -14.33
N LYS A 149 -13.62 -4.91 -13.20
CA LYS A 149 -14.52 -5.75 -12.41
C LYS A 149 -15.09 -5.02 -11.19
N GLY A 150 -14.75 -3.75 -11.01
CA GLY A 150 -15.18 -2.95 -9.86
C GLY A 150 -14.39 -3.23 -8.58
N VAL A 151 -13.19 -3.81 -8.68
CA VAL A 151 -12.29 -4.03 -7.55
C VAL A 151 -11.41 -2.79 -7.35
N PRO A 152 -11.39 -2.19 -6.15
CA PRO A 152 -10.51 -1.06 -5.88
C PRO A 152 -9.02 -1.43 -5.95
N TYR A 153 -8.22 -0.55 -6.54
CA TYR A 153 -6.76 -0.65 -6.62
C TYR A 153 -6.07 0.63 -6.17
N ALA A 154 -4.79 0.49 -5.82
CA ALA A 154 -3.86 1.59 -5.59
C ALA A 154 -2.50 1.25 -6.17
N LEU A 155 -1.83 2.24 -6.74
CA LEU A 155 -0.45 2.15 -7.19
C LEU A 155 0.38 3.09 -6.33
N LEU A 156 1.32 2.51 -5.59
CA LEU A 156 2.20 3.24 -4.69
C LEU A 156 3.57 3.39 -5.32
N TYR A 157 4.14 4.58 -5.23
CA TYR A 157 5.59 4.76 -5.28
C TYR A 157 6.10 4.68 -3.84
N GLU A 158 7.26 4.05 -3.65
CA GLU A 158 7.82 3.83 -2.33
C GLU A 158 9.31 4.18 -2.34
N THR A 159 9.71 5.12 -1.47
CA THR A 159 11.11 5.43 -1.20
C THR A 159 11.50 4.81 0.14
N GLN A 160 12.27 3.73 0.07
CA GLN A 160 12.75 3.01 1.25
C GLN A 160 13.77 3.82 2.04
N ALA A 161 13.79 3.65 3.36
CA ALA A 161 14.84 4.20 4.21
C ALA A 161 16.18 3.48 3.94
N GLY A 162 17.28 4.24 3.91
CA GLY A 162 18.61 3.68 3.71
C GLY A 162 19.00 3.55 2.22
N PRO A 163 19.84 2.57 1.85
CA PRO A 163 20.45 2.49 0.51
C PRO A 163 19.58 1.81 -0.54
N LEU A 164 18.33 1.50 -0.22
CA LEU A 164 17.45 0.73 -1.09
C LEU A 164 16.86 1.60 -2.21
N PRO A 165 16.81 1.08 -3.45
CA PRO A 165 16.22 1.83 -4.54
C PRO A 165 14.72 2.01 -4.31
N PRO A 166 14.11 3.07 -4.87
CA PRO A 166 12.66 3.21 -4.89
C PRO A 166 11.98 2.05 -5.63
N SER A 167 10.72 1.81 -5.29
CA SER A 167 9.91 0.78 -5.93
C SER A 167 8.50 1.26 -6.23
N ILE A 168 7.81 0.51 -7.09
CA ILE A 168 6.37 0.65 -7.29
C ILE A 168 5.70 -0.62 -6.76
N SER A 169 4.57 -0.46 -6.07
CA SER A 169 3.72 -1.57 -5.65
C SER A 169 2.28 -1.34 -6.07
N LEU A 170 1.69 -2.36 -6.69
CA LEU A 170 0.27 -2.41 -7.05
C LEU A 170 -0.49 -3.19 -5.98
N LEU A 171 -1.49 -2.53 -5.40
CA LEU A 171 -2.34 -3.06 -4.35
C LEU A 171 -3.76 -3.24 -4.87
N SER A 172 -4.45 -4.28 -4.39
CA SER A 172 -5.86 -4.55 -4.66
C SER A 172 -6.61 -4.79 -3.36
N ARG A 173 -7.91 -4.49 -3.34
CA ARG A 173 -8.81 -4.94 -2.26
C ARG A 173 -9.27 -6.38 -2.41
N SER A 174 -8.97 -7.01 -3.55
CA SER A 174 -9.22 -8.43 -3.77
C SER A 174 -7.93 -9.22 -3.62
N ASN A 175 -8.02 -10.34 -2.89
CA ASN A 175 -7.01 -11.38 -2.83
C ASN A 175 -6.71 -12.01 -4.21
N SER A 176 -7.62 -11.86 -5.17
CA SER A 176 -7.44 -12.32 -6.55
C SER A 176 -6.71 -11.29 -7.42
N GLY A 177 -6.27 -10.17 -6.85
CA GLY A 177 -5.58 -9.09 -7.56
C GLY A 177 -6.53 -8.12 -8.27
N VAL A 178 -6.01 -7.43 -9.28
CA VAL A 178 -6.78 -6.59 -10.20
C VAL A 178 -7.09 -7.37 -11.48
N ALA A 179 -8.02 -6.90 -12.30
CA ALA A 179 -8.21 -7.42 -13.63
C ALA A 179 -6.98 -7.20 -14.53
N ASP A 180 -6.67 -8.19 -15.39
CA ASP A 180 -5.48 -8.19 -16.26
C ASP A 180 -5.41 -6.96 -17.19
N ASP A 181 -6.56 -6.50 -17.67
CA ASP A 181 -6.64 -5.29 -18.51
C ASP A 181 -6.24 -4.04 -17.72
N THR A 182 -6.65 -3.93 -16.47
CA THR A 182 -6.22 -2.86 -15.56
C THR A 182 -4.72 -2.97 -15.23
N TYR A 183 -4.19 -4.18 -15.03
CA TYR A 183 -2.75 -4.36 -14.77
C TYR A 183 -1.89 -3.81 -15.90
N GLU A 184 -2.16 -4.19 -17.16
CA GLU A 184 -1.39 -3.69 -18.30
C GLU A 184 -1.60 -2.20 -18.54
N LEU A 185 -2.83 -1.71 -18.39
CA LEU A 185 -3.15 -0.28 -18.46
C LEU A 185 -2.34 0.55 -17.45
N LEU A 186 -2.16 0.03 -16.23
CA LEU A 186 -1.36 0.68 -15.20
C LEU A 186 0.13 0.74 -15.56
N ARG A 187 0.68 -0.35 -16.11
CA ARG A 187 2.08 -0.41 -16.55
C ARG A 187 2.33 0.53 -17.72
N GLU A 188 1.47 0.54 -18.72
CA GLU A 188 1.57 1.46 -19.86
C GLU A 188 1.43 2.92 -19.42
N GLY A 189 0.50 3.21 -18.51
CA GLY A 189 0.30 4.55 -17.97
C GLY A 189 1.55 5.09 -17.26
N LEU A 190 2.26 4.27 -16.49
CA LEU A 190 3.54 4.64 -15.89
C LEU A 190 4.60 5.00 -16.93
N ARG A 191 4.74 4.19 -17.99
CA ARG A 191 5.69 4.47 -19.09
C ARG A 191 5.35 5.78 -19.81
N ASN A 192 4.07 6.08 -19.97
CA ASN A 192 3.59 7.27 -20.66
C ASN A 192 3.79 8.57 -19.87
N LEU A 193 4.19 8.51 -18.59
CA LEU A 193 4.58 9.70 -17.81
C LEU A 193 5.88 10.35 -18.32
N GLY A 194 6.66 9.66 -19.16
CA GLY A 194 7.91 10.21 -19.72
C GLY A 194 9.03 10.38 -18.71
N ASN A 195 8.94 9.74 -17.54
CA ASN A 195 9.99 9.68 -16.54
C ASN A 195 10.76 8.36 -16.67
N ALA A 196 12.08 8.43 -16.86
CA ALA A 196 12.91 7.26 -17.14
C ALA A 196 12.94 6.27 -15.96
N ASP A 197 12.99 6.77 -14.72
CA ASP A 197 13.04 5.92 -13.53
C ASP A 197 11.71 5.18 -13.35
N LEU A 198 10.56 5.87 -13.46
CA LEU A 198 9.25 5.23 -13.42
C LEU A 198 9.02 4.26 -14.58
N THR A 199 9.57 4.56 -15.76
CA THR A 199 9.53 3.64 -16.90
C THR A 199 10.26 2.34 -16.56
N GLN A 200 11.46 2.45 -15.98
CA GLN A 200 12.23 1.29 -15.55
C GLN A 200 11.49 0.50 -14.45
N LEU A 201 10.93 1.17 -13.44
CA LEU A 201 10.15 0.51 -12.39
C LEU A 201 8.89 -0.18 -12.94
N ALA A 202 8.26 0.37 -13.99
CA ALA A 202 7.13 -0.27 -14.68
C ALA A 202 7.55 -1.51 -15.47
N ASP A 203 8.74 -1.49 -16.06
CA ASP A 203 9.33 -2.62 -16.78
C ASP A 203 9.71 -3.76 -15.82
N ASP A 204 10.21 -3.40 -14.64
CA ASP A 204 10.62 -4.32 -13.57
C ASP A 204 9.44 -4.81 -12.72
N LEU A 205 8.21 -4.31 -12.95
CA LEU A 205 7.03 -4.73 -12.20
C LEU A 205 6.72 -6.21 -12.48
N TYR A 206 6.69 -7.03 -11.44
CA TYR A 206 6.36 -8.45 -11.51
C TYR A 206 5.25 -8.81 -10.52
N HIS A 207 4.46 -9.83 -10.85
CA HIS A 207 3.42 -10.32 -9.95
C HIS A 207 4.03 -11.00 -8.73
N LEU A 208 3.54 -10.63 -7.56
CA LEU A 208 3.91 -11.28 -6.32
C LEU A 208 3.22 -12.65 -6.22
N PRO A 209 3.89 -13.66 -5.67
CA PRO A 209 3.30 -14.97 -5.49
C PRO A 209 2.24 -14.94 -4.39
N HIS A 210 1.04 -15.43 -4.73
CA HIS A 210 -0.08 -15.56 -3.79
C HIS A 210 -0.58 -17.00 -3.81
N ASN A 211 -0.61 -17.66 -2.65
CA ASN A 211 -0.98 -19.07 -2.53
C ASN A 211 -2.35 -19.27 -1.87
N HIS A 212 -3.02 -18.18 -1.47
CA HIS A 212 -4.38 -18.16 -0.90
C HIS A 212 -4.55 -18.87 0.46
N ASN A 213 -3.47 -19.34 1.10
CA ASN A 213 -3.56 -20.15 2.33
C ASN A 213 -4.12 -19.41 3.56
N ASN A 214 -4.27 -18.09 3.50
CA ASN A 214 -4.77 -17.25 4.59
C ASN A 214 -5.74 -16.17 4.09
N ASP A 215 -6.45 -16.45 2.99
CA ASP A 215 -7.42 -15.52 2.43
C ASP A 215 -8.63 -15.37 3.35
N GLY A 216 -9.02 -14.12 3.63
CA GLY A 216 -10.20 -13.80 4.42
C GLY A 216 -10.07 -14.04 5.93
N GLU A 217 -8.90 -14.49 6.41
CA GLU A 217 -8.62 -14.54 7.83
C GLU A 217 -8.55 -13.10 8.38
N PRO A 218 -9.34 -12.75 9.43
CA PRO A 218 -9.22 -11.45 10.06
C PRO A 218 -7.80 -11.27 10.57
N PHE A 219 -7.21 -10.11 10.29
CA PHE A 219 -5.81 -9.85 10.56
C PHE A 219 -5.47 -10.21 11.99
N PRO A 220 -4.40 -10.98 12.19
CA PRO A 220 -4.01 -11.35 13.54
C PRO A 220 -3.67 -10.10 14.34
N THR A 221 -4.38 -9.93 15.46
CA THR A 221 -4.18 -8.79 16.34
C THR A 221 -2.73 -8.75 16.84
N CYS A 222 -2.08 -7.60 16.64
CA CYS A 222 -0.71 -7.41 17.06
C CYS A 222 -0.66 -6.94 18.52
N GLY A 223 -0.42 -7.89 19.42
CA GLY A 223 -0.19 -7.62 20.85
C GLY A 223 1.10 -6.82 21.10
N SER A 224 1.35 -6.45 22.35
CA SER A 224 2.51 -5.62 22.75
C SER A 224 3.86 -6.17 22.27
N THR A 225 4.05 -7.48 22.26
CA THR A 225 5.27 -8.13 21.77
C THR A 225 5.45 -7.99 20.26
N CYS A 226 4.37 -8.18 19.49
CA CYS A 226 4.39 -8.02 18.03
C CYS A 226 4.73 -6.56 17.65
N LYS A 227 4.24 -5.57 18.41
CA LYS A 227 4.53 -4.15 18.18
C LYS A 227 5.99 -3.75 18.34
N LEU A 228 6.83 -4.63 18.90
CA LEU A 228 8.26 -4.41 19.02
C LEU A 228 9.03 -4.89 17.77
N ASN A 229 8.39 -5.63 16.86
CA ASN A 229 9.00 -6.27 15.69
C ASN A 229 10.33 -6.97 16.03
N LEU A 230 10.32 -7.73 17.14
CA LEU A 230 11.49 -8.48 17.54
C LEU A 230 11.62 -9.70 16.62
N LEU A 231 12.78 -9.90 15.99
CA LEU A 231 13.08 -11.07 15.13
C LEU A 231 13.09 -12.41 15.87
N VAL A 232 12.69 -12.46 17.15
CA VAL A 232 12.97 -13.59 18.04
C VAL A 232 12.31 -14.89 17.59
N ASP A 233 11.31 -14.82 16.71
CA ASP A 233 10.58 -15.98 16.17
C ASP A 233 10.75 -16.17 14.65
N LEU A 234 11.57 -15.36 13.97
CA LEU A 234 11.90 -15.60 12.57
C LEU A 234 13.09 -16.56 12.50
N PRO A 235 12.96 -17.76 11.93
CA PRO A 235 14.09 -18.68 11.73
C PRO A 235 15.08 -18.15 10.67
N VAL A 236 14.80 -16.97 10.10
CA VAL A 236 15.59 -16.31 9.07
C VAL A 236 16.06 -14.96 9.61
N ASN A 237 17.37 -14.79 9.68
CA ASN A 237 17.96 -13.50 10.00
C ASN A 237 17.75 -12.55 8.82
N LEU A 238 16.88 -11.54 8.92
CA LEU A 238 16.62 -10.58 7.83
C LEU A 238 17.90 -9.81 7.41
N SER A 239 18.90 -9.70 8.28
CA SER A 239 20.21 -9.13 7.89
C SER A 239 21.04 -10.03 6.96
N SER A 240 20.67 -11.31 6.81
CA SER A 240 21.32 -12.24 5.86
C SER A 240 20.84 -12.09 4.42
N LEU A 241 19.79 -11.29 4.18
CA LEU A 241 19.31 -10.89 2.85
C LEU A 241 20.16 -9.76 2.21
N GLY A 242 21.38 -9.52 2.71
CA GLY A 242 22.26 -8.46 2.21
C GLY A 242 21.88 -7.05 2.68
N LEU A 243 20.91 -6.95 3.60
CA LEU A 243 20.51 -5.70 4.25
C LEU A 243 21.39 -5.49 5.48
N SER A 244 22.57 -4.91 5.27
CA SER A 244 23.43 -4.46 6.37
C SER A 244 22.78 -3.28 7.09
N LEU A 245 22.48 -3.48 8.38
CA LEU A 245 22.11 -2.42 9.34
C LEU A 245 23.24 -1.40 9.52
#